data_AF-A0AAE1THD0-F1
#
_entry.id   AF-A0AAE1THD0-F1
#
_cell.length_a   1.000
_cell.length_b   1.000
_cell.length_c   1.000
_cell.angle_alpha   90.00
_cell.angle_beta   90.00
_cell.angle_gamma   90.00
#
_symmetry.space_group_name_H-M   'P 1'
#
loop_
_entity.id
_entity.type
_entity.pdbx_description
1 polymer ?
#
loop_
_entity_poly.entity_id
_entity_poly.type
_entity_poly.pdbx_seq_one_letter_code
_entity_poly.pdbx_strand_id
1 'polypeptide(L)'
;MRPGGDGFGPCSDKFHKWHNGGGTLHESASIDSSAVVEIGAVVHSKAVVGANVHIGSGTIIGPSVIIGHSTKIGYNVALSNCQVGELCVVHNGVCIGQDGKAVDLILLAFHTFIYFNKEKNSYHLLTT
;
A
#
# COMPACT_ATOMS: atom_id res chain seq x y z
N MET A 1 -36.93 6.21 31.46
CA MET A 1 -36.85 6.28 29.99
C MET A 1 -35.40 6.53 29.63
N ARG A 2 -34.70 5.54 29.07
CA ARG A 2 -33.31 5.68 28.60
C ARG A 2 -33.39 6.14 27.13
N PRO A 3 -32.73 7.23 26.72
CA PRO A 3 -32.61 7.51 25.30
C PRO A 3 -31.71 6.46 24.66
N GLY A 4 -32.16 5.89 23.54
CA GLY A 4 -31.41 4.90 22.78
C GLY A 4 -30.12 5.51 22.26
N GLY A 5 -28.99 4.88 22.57
CA GLY A 5 -27.72 5.17 21.93
C GLY A 5 -27.78 4.62 20.50
N ASP A 6 -27.91 5.52 19.56
CA ASP A 6 -27.55 5.34 18.17
C ASP A 6 -26.12 4.81 18.08
N GLY A 7 -25.97 3.62 17.50
CA GLY A 7 -24.69 2.93 17.31
C GLY A 7 -23.80 3.59 16.25
N PHE A 8 -23.55 4.89 16.35
CA PHE A 8 -22.49 5.59 15.65
C PHE A 8 -21.39 5.92 16.66
N GLY A 9 -20.64 4.90 17.07
CA GLY A 9 -19.34 5.15 17.66
C GLY A 9 -18.53 5.99 16.66
N PRO A 10 -17.82 7.06 17.10
CA PRO A 10 -16.97 7.80 16.18
C PRO A 10 -16.00 6.79 15.57
N CYS A 11 -16.03 6.61 14.25
CA CYS A 11 -14.93 5.98 13.53
C CYS A 11 -13.78 6.97 13.61
N SER A 12 -13.16 7.05 14.79
CA SER A 12 -11.98 7.86 15.02
C SER A 12 -10.88 7.13 14.28
N ASP A 13 -10.78 7.35 12.97
CA ASP A 13 -9.64 6.91 12.20
C ASP A 13 -8.44 7.69 12.74
N LYS A 14 -7.74 7.07 13.68
CA LYS A 14 -6.61 7.67 14.39
C LYS A 14 -5.40 7.59 13.48
N PHE A 15 -5.29 8.60 12.63
CA PHE A 15 -4.10 8.82 11.83
C PHE A 15 -3.06 9.61 12.63
N HIS A 16 -1.81 9.18 12.58
CA HIS A 16 -0.68 9.89 13.15
C HIS A 16 0.45 10.04 12.13
N LYS A 17 1.39 10.94 12.40
CA LYS A 17 2.52 11.19 11.51
C LYS A 17 3.61 10.15 11.74
N TRP A 18 4.17 9.62 10.66
CA TRP A 18 5.32 8.73 10.70
C TRP A 18 6.58 9.53 10.97
N HIS A 19 7.45 9.01 11.83
CA HIS A 19 8.71 9.66 12.15
C HIS A 19 9.69 9.66 10.96
N ASN A 20 9.69 8.61 10.14
CA ASN A 20 10.61 8.49 8.98
C ASN A 20 9.95 8.94 7.68
N GLY A 21 9.95 10.25 7.42
CA GLY A 21 9.45 10.82 6.16
C GLY A 21 8.15 11.61 6.28
N GLY A 22 7.50 11.61 7.45
CA GLY A 22 6.40 12.54 7.73
C GLY A 22 5.06 12.20 7.06
N GLY A 23 4.92 11.00 6.49
CA GLY A 23 3.65 10.49 5.99
C GLY A 23 2.62 10.24 7.09
N THR A 24 1.40 9.91 6.68
CA THR A 24 0.25 9.70 7.57
C THR A 24 -0.05 8.22 7.66
N LEU A 25 -0.13 7.66 8.87
CA LEU A 25 -0.44 6.24 9.06
C LEU A 25 -1.58 6.03 10.05
N HIS A 26 -2.36 4.99 9.80
CA HIS A 26 -3.38 4.53 10.72
C HIS A 26 -2.76 3.81 11.93
N GLU A 27 -3.30 4.00 13.14
CA GLU A 27 -2.82 3.35 14.37
C GLU A 27 -2.80 1.82 14.28
N SER A 28 -3.71 1.23 13.49
CA SER A 28 -3.76 -0.22 13.30
C SER A 28 -2.89 -0.74 12.14
N ALA A 29 -2.11 0.12 11.48
CA ALA A 29 -1.15 -0.30 10.46
C ALA A 29 0.12 -0.84 11.14
N SER A 30 0.68 -1.91 10.58
CA SER A 30 1.94 -2.50 11.06
C SER A 30 3.05 -2.09 10.11
N ILE A 31 3.91 -1.17 10.54
CA ILE A 31 5.02 -0.65 9.74
C ILE A 31 6.31 -0.90 10.49
N ASP A 32 7.32 -1.44 9.81
CA ASP A 32 8.65 -1.59 10.39
C ASP A 32 9.31 -0.22 10.62
N SER A 33 10.00 -0.06 11.75
CA SER A 33 10.69 1.19 12.13
C SER A 33 11.72 1.69 11.12
N SER A 34 12.26 0.81 10.26
CA SER A 34 13.18 1.18 9.18
C SER A 34 12.49 1.65 7.89
N ALA A 35 11.18 1.45 7.78
CA ALA A 35 10.43 1.90 6.62
C ALA A 35 10.36 3.43 6.57
N VAL A 36 10.47 3.97 5.37
CA VAL A 36 10.37 5.39 5.08
C VAL A 36 9.04 5.64 4.40
N VAL A 37 8.23 6.51 4.98
CA VAL A 37 6.93 6.92 4.44
C VAL A 37 6.95 8.42 4.28
N GLU A 38 7.06 8.87 3.04
CA GLU A 38 7.22 10.29 2.72
C GLU A 38 5.95 11.11 2.92
N ILE A 39 6.12 12.42 2.91
CA ILE A 39 5.04 13.38 3.14
C ILE A 39 3.91 13.22 2.12
N GLY A 40 2.68 13.28 2.62
CA GLY A 40 1.49 13.09 1.80
C GLY A 40 1.20 11.64 1.43
N ALA A 41 2.10 10.69 1.72
CA ALA A 41 1.75 9.28 1.67
C ALA A 41 0.82 8.92 2.83
N VAL A 42 -0.16 8.06 2.56
CA VAL A 42 -1.20 7.66 3.51
C VAL A 42 -1.24 6.14 3.60
N VAL A 43 -1.11 5.61 4.82
CA VAL A 43 -1.20 4.18 5.10
C VAL A 43 -2.47 3.90 5.90
N HIS A 44 -3.37 3.12 5.31
CA HIS A 44 -4.66 2.76 5.89
C HIS A 44 -4.56 1.60 6.90
N SER A 45 -5.70 1.31 7.54
CA SER A 45 -5.83 0.30 8.58
C SER A 45 -5.44 -1.11 8.12
N LYS A 46 -4.75 -1.85 9.00
CA LYS A 46 -4.32 -3.24 8.77
C LYS A 46 -3.33 -3.42 7.62
N ALA A 47 -2.82 -2.34 7.03
CA ALA A 47 -1.71 -2.43 6.10
C ALA A 47 -0.45 -2.94 6.82
N VAL A 48 0.35 -3.75 6.13
CA VAL A 48 1.61 -4.30 6.62
C VAL A 48 2.73 -3.83 5.71
N VAL A 49 3.72 -3.15 6.29
CA VAL A 49 4.88 -2.59 5.58
C VAL A 49 6.14 -3.18 6.18
N GLY A 50 6.88 -3.96 5.38
CA GLY A 50 8.12 -4.61 5.79
C GLY A 50 9.30 -3.64 6.03
N ALA A 51 10.40 -4.21 6.51
CA ALA A 51 11.63 -3.48 6.77
C ALA A 51 12.24 -2.88 5.49
N ASN A 52 12.90 -1.73 5.60
CA ASN A 52 13.56 -1.00 4.51
C ASN A 52 12.65 -0.70 3.31
N VAL A 53 11.33 -0.66 3.51
CA VAL A 53 10.40 -0.22 2.47
C VAL A 53 10.46 1.30 2.34
N HIS A 54 10.47 1.80 1.11
CA HIS A 54 10.37 3.23 0.82
C HIS A 54 9.04 3.50 0.15
N ILE A 55 8.20 4.35 0.75
CA ILE A 55 6.93 4.80 0.21
C ILE A 55 7.07 6.26 -0.20
N GLY A 56 7.01 6.50 -1.51
CA GLY A 56 7.10 7.83 -2.08
C GLY A 56 5.92 8.73 -1.72
N SER A 57 6.16 10.03 -1.76
CA SER A 57 5.18 11.08 -1.48
C SER A 57 3.88 10.91 -2.28
N GLY A 58 2.75 11.22 -1.64
CA GLY A 58 1.41 11.15 -2.26
C GLY A 58 0.88 9.73 -2.52
N THR A 59 1.60 8.69 -2.07
CA THR A 59 1.18 7.29 -2.24
C THR A 59 0.13 6.88 -1.23
N ILE A 60 -0.89 6.17 -1.68
CA ILE A 60 -1.98 5.64 -0.87
C ILE A 60 -1.82 4.13 -0.74
N ILE A 61 -1.63 3.66 0.49
CA ILE A 61 -1.63 2.24 0.84
C ILE A 61 -2.98 1.94 1.49
N GLY A 62 -3.85 1.29 0.75
CA GLY A 62 -5.18 0.89 1.15
C GLY A 62 -5.20 -0.16 2.27
N PRO A 63 -6.39 -0.45 2.81
CA PRO A 63 -6.53 -1.34 3.95
C PRO A 63 -6.13 -2.77 3.59
N SER A 64 -5.50 -3.47 4.54
CA SER A 64 -5.03 -4.86 4.39
C SER A 64 -4.04 -5.09 3.24
N VAL A 65 -3.39 -4.05 2.72
CA VAL A 65 -2.29 -4.18 1.76
C VAL A 65 -1.04 -4.67 2.47
N ILE A 66 -0.33 -5.61 1.84
CA ILE A 66 0.93 -6.15 2.38
C ILE A 66 2.07 -5.76 1.45
N ILE A 67 3.13 -5.19 1.99
CA ILE A 67 4.35 -4.81 1.25
C ILE A 67 5.54 -5.55 1.86
N GLY A 68 6.19 -6.39 1.07
CA GLY A 68 7.40 -7.10 1.45
C GLY A 68 8.58 -6.17 1.72
N HIS A 69 9.58 -6.68 2.44
CA HIS A 69 10.75 -5.90 2.83
C HIS A 69 11.63 -5.48 1.63
N SER A 70 12.38 -4.40 1.80
CA SER A 70 13.29 -3.83 0.81
C SER A 70 12.62 -3.45 -0.51
N THR A 71 11.31 -3.22 -0.49
CA THR A 71 10.52 -2.81 -1.64
C THR A 71 10.46 -1.29 -1.75
N LYS A 72 10.57 -0.77 -2.98
CA LYS A 72 10.49 0.66 -3.27
C LYS A 72 9.19 0.97 -3.96
N ILE A 73 8.40 1.85 -3.38
CA ILE A 73 7.17 2.38 -3.93
C ILE A 73 7.41 3.84 -4.34
N GLY A 74 7.14 4.14 -5.60
CA GLY A 74 7.27 5.48 -6.16
C GLY A 74 6.27 6.48 -5.61
N TYR A 75 6.25 7.67 -6.20
CA TYR A 75 5.34 8.75 -5.86
C TYR A 75 3.95 8.53 -6.47
N ASN A 76 2.89 9.01 -5.80
CA ASN A 76 1.51 8.95 -6.27
C ASN A 76 1.05 7.53 -6.67
N VAL A 77 1.51 6.50 -5.96
CA VAL A 77 1.05 5.12 -6.16
C VAL A 77 -0.23 4.89 -5.38
N ALA A 78 -1.16 4.09 -5.89
CA ALA A 78 -2.34 3.66 -5.15
C ALA A 78 -2.37 2.14 -5.05
N LEU A 79 -2.23 1.58 -3.86
CA LEU A 79 -2.32 0.15 -3.59
C LEU A 79 -3.61 -0.15 -2.82
N SER A 80 -4.40 -1.13 -3.24
CA SER A 80 -5.67 -1.49 -2.61
C SER A 80 -5.91 -3.00 -2.73
N ASN A 81 -6.16 -3.68 -1.61
CA ASN A 81 -6.49 -5.11 -1.59
C ASN A 81 -5.46 -6.01 -2.33
N CYS A 82 -4.18 -5.63 -2.30
CA CYS A 82 -3.09 -6.31 -2.99
C CYS A 82 -1.93 -6.67 -2.05
N GLN A 83 -1.06 -7.55 -2.51
CA GLN A 83 0.19 -7.89 -1.84
C GLN A 83 1.35 -7.67 -2.79
N VAL A 84 2.29 -6.82 -2.38
CA VAL A 84 3.56 -6.59 -3.05
C VAL A 84 4.61 -7.48 -2.40
N GLY A 85 5.39 -8.17 -3.23
CA GLY A 85 6.50 -8.99 -2.78
C GLY A 85 7.64 -8.18 -2.17
N GLU A 86 8.70 -8.89 -1.84
CA GLU A 86 9.96 -8.33 -1.35
C GLU A 86 10.85 -7.89 -2.51
N LEU A 87 11.77 -6.95 -2.27
CA LEU A 87 12.75 -6.46 -3.27
C LEU A 87 12.10 -5.96 -4.57
N CYS A 88 10.84 -5.54 -4.50
CA CYS A 88 10.09 -5.06 -5.66
C CYS A 88 10.32 -3.56 -5.88
N VAL A 89 10.12 -3.09 -7.11
CA VAL A 89 10.09 -1.66 -7.42
C VAL A 89 8.78 -1.34 -8.11
N VAL A 90 8.00 -0.45 -7.50
CA VAL A 90 6.76 0.10 -8.04
C VAL A 90 7.07 1.53 -8.48
N HIS A 91 6.90 1.80 -9.78
CA HIS A 91 7.15 3.14 -10.33
C HIS A 91 6.05 4.14 -9.95
N ASN A 92 6.34 5.42 -10.18
CA ASN A 92 5.43 6.52 -9.87
C ASN A 92 4.12 6.41 -10.65
N GLY A 93 3.00 6.75 -10.02
CA GLY A 93 1.68 6.77 -10.66
C GLY A 93 1.05 5.39 -10.90
N VAL A 94 1.67 4.33 -10.40
CA VAL A 94 1.12 2.97 -10.52
C VAL A 94 -0.09 2.82 -9.59
N CYS A 95 -1.16 2.25 -10.11
CA CYS A 95 -2.36 1.91 -9.34
C CYS A 95 -2.57 0.39 -9.38
N ILE A 96 -2.59 -0.24 -8.21
CA ILE A 96 -2.85 -1.68 -8.02
C ILE A 96 -4.06 -1.79 -7.10
N GLY A 97 -5.21 -2.18 -7.62
CA GLY A 97 -6.44 -2.22 -6.83
C GLY A 97 -7.54 -3.04 -7.50
N GLN A 98 -8.35 -3.74 -6.69
CA GLN A 98 -9.45 -4.56 -7.20
C GLN A 98 -10.78 -3.79 -7.13
N ASP A 99 -11.28 -3.35 -8.29
CA ASP A 99 -12.72 -3.32 -8.58
C ASP A 99 -12.93 -4.18 -9.85
N GLY A 100 -13.30 -5.44 -9.65
CA GLY A 100 -13.88 -6.29 -10.70
C GLY A 100 -12.96 -6.96 -11.73
N LYS A 101 -11.75 -6.50 -12.04
CA LYS A 101 -10.78 -7.24 -12.88
C LYS A 101 -9.34 -6.98 -12.45
N ALA A 102 -8.58 -8.05 -12.25
CA ALA A 102 -7.13 -7.99 -12.09
C ALA A 102 -6.53 -7.43 -13.37
N VAL A 103 -6.13 -6.15 -13.34
CA VAL A 103 -5.22 -5.55 -14.30
C VAL A 103 -4.04 -5.03 -13.51
N ASP A 104 -3.18 -5.98 -13.20
CA ASP A 104 -1.83 -5.77 -12.73
C ASP A 104 -1.04 -5.02 -13.83
N LEU A 105 -0.67 -3.77 -13.59
CA LEU A 105 0.37 -3.11 -14.38
C LEU A 105 1.57 -2.80 -13.47
N ILE A 106 2.57 -3.69 -13.45
CA ILE A 106 3.92 -3.34 -12.99
C ILE A 106 4.67 -2.85 -14.24
N LEU A 107 4.90 -1.54 -14.32
CA LEU A 107 5.80 -0.95 -15.32
C LEU A 107 7.23 -1.00 -14.76
N LEU A 108 8.09 -1.84 -15.34
CA LEU A 108 9.54 -1.65 -15.27
C LEU A 108 10.00 -0.98 -16.56
N ALA A 109 10.83 0.06 -16.43
CA ALA A 109 11.37 0.80 -17.56
C ALA A 109 12.13 -0.14 -18.53
N PHE A 110 11.86 0.04 -19.84
CA PHE A 110 12.39 -0.70 -21.00
C PHE A 110 12.03 -2.21 -21.08
N HIS A 111 10.89 -2.50 -21.72
CA HIS A 111 10.46 -3.77 -22.33
C HIS A 111 9.93 -4.92 -21.45
N THR A 112 9.60 -4.75 -20.17
CA THR A 112 9.03 -5.86 -19.40
C THR A 112 7.95 -5.40 -18.42
N PHE A 113 6.73 -5.93 -18.58
CA PHE A 113 5.67 -5.79 -17.60
C PHE A 113 5.66 -7.03 -16.70
N ILE A 114 5.51 -6.87 -15.39
CA ILE A 114 5.30 -7.99 -14.46
C ILE A 114 3.89 -7.87 -13.88
N TYR A 115 3.25 -8.99 -13.57
CA TYR A 115 1.87 -8.97 -13.09
C TYR A 115 1.69 -10.14 -12.12
N PHE A 116 1.06 -9.93 -10.96
CA PHE A 116 0.97 -10.96 -9.91
C PHE A 116 -0.35 -11.72 -10.01
N ASN A 117 -0.30 -12.96 -10.48
CA ASN A 117 -1.48 -13.81 -10.55
C ASN A 117 -1.77 -14.45 -9.18
N LYS A 118 -2.81 -13.94 -8.51
CA LYS A 118 -3.27 -14.43 -7.20
C LYS A 118 -3.79 -15.87 -7.21
N GLU A 119 -4.38 -16.34 -8.31
CA GLU A 119 -4.87 -17.73 -8.44
C GLU A 119 -3.71 -18.73 -8.52
N LYS A 120 -2.61 -18.32 -9.17
CA LYS A 120 -1.42 -19.15 -9.37
C LYS A 120 -0.31 -18.90 -8.35
N ASN A 121 -0.50 -17.90 -7.48
CA ASN A 121 0.52 -17.40 -6.56
C ASN A 121 1.86 -17.14 -7.27
N SER A 122 1.80 -16.56 -8.48
CA SER A 122 2.98 -16.43 -9.35
C SER A 122 3.03 -15.09 -10.08
N TYR A 123 4.23 -14.53 -10.18
CA TYR A 123 4.52 -13.37 -11.02
C TYR A 123 4.66 -13.81 -12.47
N HIS A 124 3.91 -13.19 -13.36
CA HIS A 124 3.97 -13.42 -14.79
C HIS A 124 4.56 -12.21 -15.49
N LEU A 125 5.54 -12.49 -16.35
CA LEU A 125 6.09 -11.50 -17.27
C LEU A 125 5.12 -11.35 -18.44
N LEU A 126 4.58 -10.15 -18.65
CA LEU A 126 4.00 -9.75 -19.93
C LEU A 126 5.18 -9.21 -20.78
N THR A 127 5.75 -10.08 -21.59
CA THR A 127 6.56 -9.69 -22.75
C THR A 127 5.60 -9.43 -23.91
N THR A 128 5.61 -8.21 -24.45
CA THR A 128 4.96 -7.89 -25.74
C THR A 128 5.73 -8.48 -26.89
#